data_AF-A0A9E2NEE9-F1
#
_entry.id   AF-A0A9E2NEE9-F1
#
_cell.length_a   1.000
_cell.length_b   1.000
_cell.length_c   1.000
_cell.angle_alpha   90.00
_cell.angle_beta   90.00
_cell.angle_gamma   90.00
#
_symmetry.space_group_name_H-M   'P 1'
#
loop_
_entity.id
_entity.type
_entity.pdbx_description
1 polymer ?
#
loop_
_entity_poly.entity_id
_entity_poly.type
_entity_poly.pdbx_seq_one_letter_code
_entity_poly.pdbx_strand_id
1 'polypeptide(L)'
;MSPKAWRWRVVLLTLLVITVLTLVMWMADAMGASRTLINAFFLVASIAGYALIGMVCRTSNYPDYFVAGRRIPAPFNGMATAADWMSAASFIGLTGLLLSEGLLGNGEHAGGMVYV
;
A
#
# COMPACT_ATOMS: atom_id res chain seq x y z
N MET A 1 5.59 -17.74 22.67
CA MET A 1 4.27 -17.31 22.13
C MET A 1 4.16 -17.82 20.69
N SER A 2 3.35 -18.85 20.41
CA SER A 2 3.20 -19.33 19.03
C SER A 2 2.45 -18.27 18.20
N PRO A 3 2.94 -17.88 17.02
CA PRO A 3 2.17 -17.02 16.14
C PRO A 3 0.86 -17.74 15.80
N LYS A 4 -0.30 -17.19 16.22
CA LYS A 4 -1.61 -17.77 15.87
C LYS A 4 -1.67 -17.94 14.35
N ALA A 5 -1.86 -19.17 13.88
CA ALA A 5 -1.86 -19.55 12.46
C ALA A 5 -2.75 -18.67 11.57
N TRP A 6 -3.80 -18.07 12.14
CA TRP A 6 -4.65 -17.05 11.50
C TRP A 6 -3.87 -15.88 10.87
N ARG A 7 -2.80 -15.39 11.52
CA ARG A 7 -2.03 -14.24 11.02
C ARG A 7 -1.30 -14.57 9.72
N TRP A 8 -0.71 -15.76 9.65
CA TRP A 8 -0.05 -16.25 8.45
C TRP A 8 -1.05 -16.50 7.32
N ARG A 9 -2.26 -16.98 7.63
CA ARG A 9 -3.33 -17.11 6.64
C ARG A 9 -3.69 -15.77 6.01
N VAL A 10 -3.83 -14.71 6.81
CA VAL A 10 -4.11 -13.36 6.28
C VAL A 10 -2.98 -12.88 5.38
N VAL A 11 -1.71 -13.01 5.82
CA VAL A 11 -0.55 -12.62 5.01
C VAL A 11 -0.50 -13.39 3.69
N LEU A 12 -0.67 -14.71 3.75
CA LEU A 12 -0.66 -15.58 2.56
C LEU A 12 -1.82 -15.27 1.62
N LEU A 13 -3.01 -14.96 2.15
CA LEU A 13 -4.15 -14.53 1.35
C LEU A 13 -3.89 -13.20 0.67
N THR A 14 -3.32 -12.22 1.37
CA THR A 14 -2.97 -10.92 0.78
C THR A 14 -1.92 -11.09 -0.33
N LEU A 15 -0.88 -11.88 -0.08
CA LEU A 15 0.14 -12.18 -1.09
C LEU A 15 -0.46 -12.91 -2.30
N LEU A 16 -1.32 -13.90 -2.07
CA LEU A 16 -2.02 -14.61 -3.13
C LEU A 16 -2.89 -13.66 -3.96
N VAL A 17 -3.64 -12.76 -3.32
CA VAL A 17 -4.48 -11.77 -4.03
C VAL A 17 -3.62 -10.84 -4.89
N ILE A 18 -2.48 -10.36 -4.37
CA ILE A 18 -1.56 -9.52 -5.14
C ILE A 18 -1.00 -10.31 -6.34
N THR A 19 -0.54 -11.54 -6.14
CA THR A 19 -0.01 -12.38 -7.22
C THR A 19 -1.07 -12.71 -8.27
N VAL A 20 -2.29 -13.04 -7.86
CA VAL A 20 -3.39 -13.29 -8.80
C VAL A 20 -3.72 -12.02 -9.58
N LEU A 21 -3.81 -10.87 -8.91
CA LEU A 21 -4.08 -9.60 -9.56
C LEU A 21 -3.01 -9.26 -10.61
N THR A 22 -1.73 -9.43 -10.29
CA THR A 22 -0.65 -9.16 -11.24
C THR A 22 -0.68 -10.12 -12.43
N LEU A 23 -0.97 -11.40 -12.22
CA LEU A 23 -1.12 -12.38 -13.30
C LEU A 23 -2.32 -12.06 -14.21
N VAL A 24 -3.43 -11.62 -13.64
CA VAL A 24 -4.61 -11.20 -14.41
C VAL A 24 -4.30 -9.96 -15.25
N MET A 25 -3.61 -8.97 -14.68
CA MET A 25 -3.23 -7.76 -15.42
C MET A 25 -2.18 -8.06 -16.50
N TRP A 26 -1.23 -8.95 -16.22
CA TRP A 26 -0.27 -9.42 -17.21
C TRP A 26 -0.94 -10.17 -18.36
N MET A 27 -1.92 -11.03 -18.06
CA MET A 27 -2.72 -11.71 -19.07
C MET A 27 -3.54 -10.71 -19.91
N ALA A 28 -4.13 -9.70 -19.27
CA ALA A 28 -4.87 -8.65 -19.98
C ALA A 28 -3.95 -7.89 -20.96
N ASP A 29 -2.73 -7.54 -20.55
CA ASP A 29 -1.73 -6.92 -21.43
C ASP A 29 -1.33 -7.86 -22.58
N ALA A 30 -1.12 -9.16 -22.29
CA ALA A 30 -0.81 -10.18 -23.30
C ALA A 30 -1.95 -10.39 -24.33
N MET A 31 -3.19 -10.19 -23.92
CA MET A 31 -4.38 -10.22 -24.78
C MET A 31 -4.58 -8.92 -25.58
N GLY A 32 -3.66 -7.95 -25.47
CA GLY A 32 -3.71 -6.69 -26.21
C GLY A 32 -4.51 -5.57 -25.53
N ALA A 33 -4.77 -5.66 -24.22
CA ALA A 33 -5.39 -4.56 -23.49
C ALA A 33 -4.52 -3.29 -23.56
N SER A 34 -5.15 -2.12 -23.69
CA SER A 34 -4.39 -0.87 -23.75
C SER A 34 -3.77 -0.53 -22.39
N ARG A 35 -2.54 -0.02 -22.42
CA ARG A 35 -1.82 0.45 -21.21
C ARG A 35 -2.63 1.48 -20.43
N THR A 36 -3.37 2.34 -21.13
CA THR A 36 -4.27 3.33 -20.53
C THR A 36 -5.37 2.67 -19.70
N LEU A 37 -5.96 1.57 -20.19
CA LEU A 37 -7.02 0.86 -19.48
C LEU A 37 -6.47 0.18 -18.22
N ILE A 38 -5.29 -0.44 -18.31
CA ILE A 38 -4.61 -1.04 -17.15
C ILE A 38 -4.31 0.03 -16.08
N ASN A 39 -3.75 1.17 -16.48
CA ASN A 39 -3.46 2.27 -15.56
C ASN A 39 -4.74 2.86 -14.94
N ALA A 40 -5.78 3.06 -15.75
CA ALA A 40 -7.07 3.55 -15.30
C ALA A 40 -7.73 2.58 -14.31
N PHE A 41 -7.59 1.27 -14.53
CA PHE A 41 -8.10 0.26 -13.60
C PHE A 41 -7.49 0.42 -12.21
N PHE A 42 -6.17 0.55 -12.08
CA PHE A 42 -5.53 0.73 -10.76
C PHE A 42 -5.99 2.02 -10.06
N LEU A 43 -6.14 3.11 -10.82
CA LEU A 43 -6.64 4.37 -10.28
C LEU A 43 -8.10 4.27 -9.80
N VAL A 44 -8.99 3.76 -10.65
CA VAL A 44 -10.42 3.70 -10.35
C VAL A 44 -10.70 2.66 -9.27
N ALA A 45 -10.06 1.49 -9.33
CA ALA A 45 -10.26 0.43 -8.34
C ALA A 45 -9.84 0.87 -6.93
N SER A 46 -8.74 1.62 -6.80
CA SER A 46 -8.29 2.13 -5.50
C SER A 46 -9.26 3.17 -4.93
N ILE A 47 -9.69 4.15 -5.74
CA ILE A 47 -10.69 5.15 -5.32
C ILE A 47 -12.01 4.49 -4.94
N ALA A 48 -12.53 3.60 -5.80
CA ALA A 48 -13.78 2.90 -5.56
C ALA A 48 -13.72 2.02 -4.31
N GLY A 49 -12.59 1.35 -4.07
CA GLY A 49 -12.35 0.54 -2.87
C GLY A 49 -12.48 1.38 -1.59
N TYR A 50 -11.77 2.51 -1.52
CA TYR A 50 -11.86 3.40 -0.35
C TYR A 50 -13.24 4.02 -0.17
N ALA A 51 -13.89 4.44 -1.27
CA ALA A 51 -15.25 4.96 -1.22
C ALA A 51 -16.25 3.92 -0.70
N LEU A 52 -16.15 2.67 -1.15
CA LEU A 52 -16.99 1.57 -0.69
C LEU A 52 -16.78 1.29 0.80
N ILE A 53 -15.53 1.23 1.26
CA ILE A 53 -15.19 1.05 2.67
C ILE A 53 -15.80 2.20 3.50
N GLY A 54 -15.65 3.45 3.05
CA GLY A 54 -16.23 4.62 3.71
C GLY A 54 -17.76 4.56 3.81
N MET A 55 -18.44 4.12 2.75
CA MET A 55 -19.90 3.98 2.74
C MET A 55 -20.38 2.87 3.69
N VAL A 56 -19.71 1.73 3.72
CA VAL A 56 -20.06 0.60 4.60
C VAL A 56 -19.75 0.90 6.07
N CYS A 57 -18.64 1.60 6.33
CA CYS A 57 -18.17 1.92 7.69
C CYS A 57 -18.68 3.26 8.24
N ARG A 58 -19.63 3.92 7.57
CA ARG A 58 -20.16 5.23 7.98
C ARG A 58 -20.79 5.17 9.39
N THR A 59 -20.52 6.18 10.22
CA THR A 59 -21.08 6.29 11.57
C THR A 59 -21.44 7.74 11.92
N SER A 60 -22.49 7.91 12.73
CA SER A 60 -22.95 9.21 13.25
C SER A 60 -22.55 9.42 14.72
N ASN A 61 -21.98 8.40 15.36
CA ASN A 61 -21.62 8.43 16.77
C ASN A 61 -20.20 8.96 16.97
N TYR A 62 -20.04 9.99 17.81
CA TYR A 62 -18.75 10.59 18.15
C TYR A 62 -17.66 9.57 18.59
N PRO A 63 -17.90 8.67 19.56
CA PRO A 63 -16.87 7.73 19.99
C PRO A 63 -16.49 6.69 18.92
N ASP A 64 -17.40 6.37 18.01
CA ASP A 64 -17.08 5.48 16.88
C ASP A 64 -16.30 6.20 15.79
N TYR A 65 -16.59 7.49 15.58
CA TYR A 65 -15.93 8.31 14.56
C TYR A 65 -14.45 8.60 14.92
N PHE A 66 -14.17 8.98 16.17
CA PHE A 66 -12.81 9.40 16.55
C PHE A 66 -11.91 8.27 17.05
N VAL A 67 -12.46 7.28 17.76
CA VAL A 67 -11.65 6.24 18.41
C VAL A 67 -12.09 4.82 18.06
N ALA A 68 -13.00 4.67 17.09
CA ALA A 68 -13.59 3.38 16.71
C ALA A 68 -14.09 2.58 17.92
N GLY A 69 -14.65 3.26 18.94
CA GLY A 69 -15.10 2.62 20.18
C GLY A 69 -14.02 1.84 20.93
N ARG A 70 -12.73 2.12 20.68
CA ARG A 70 -11.55 1.45 21.28
C ARG A 70 -11.51 -0.07 21.06
N ARG A 71 -12.18 -0.57 20.01
CA ARG A 71 -12.30 -2.00 19.71
C ARG A 71 -11.18 -2.56 18.82
N ILE A 72 -10.39 -1.70 18.18
CA ILE A 72 -9.36 -2.11 17.22
C ILE A 72 -8.08 -2.55 17.95
N PRO A 73 -7.60 -3.79 17.75
CA PRO A 73 -6.37 -4.27 18.38
C PRO A 73 -5.11 -3.52 17.91
N ALA A 74 -4.11 -3.42 18.79
CA ALA A 74 -2.87 -2.69 18.53
C ALA A 74 -2.15 -3.02 17.20
N PRO A 75 -2.05 -4.28 16.74
CA PRO A 75 -1.41 -4.58 15.45
C PRO A 75 -2.10 -3.94 14.25
N PHE A 76 -3.43 -3.84 14.26
CA PHE A 76 -4.19 -3.23 13.16
C PHE A 76 -4.07 -1.71 13.16
N ASN A 77 -4.05 -1.09 14.34
CA ASN A 77 -3.75 0.34 14.46
C ASN A 77 -2.34 0.65 13.96
N GLY A 78 -1.34 -0.18 14.32
CA GLY A 78 0.02 -0.02 13.80
C GLY A 78 0.11 -0.12 12.27
N MET A 79 -0.63 -1.05 11.66
CA MET A 79 -0.72 -1.13 10.19
C MET A 79 -1.41 0.09 9.57
N ALA A 80 -2.48 0.59 10.19
CA ALA A 80 -3.16 1.79 9.72
C ALA A 80 -2.25 3.02 9.80
N THR A 81 -1.52 3.22 10.91
CA THR A 81 -0.53 4.29 11.05
C THR A 81 0.61 4.16 10.05
N ALA A 82 1.13 2.95 9.82
CA ALA A 82 2.18 2.74 8.83
C ALA A 82 1.70 3.05 7.40
N ALA A 83 0.45 2.73 7.08
CA ALA A 83 -0.15 3.06 5.79
C ALA A 83 -0.36 4.57 5.62
N ASP A 84 -0.85 5.26 6.66
CA ASP A 84 -1.06 6.71 6.65
C ASP A 84 0.26 7.49 6.56
N TRP A 85 1.34 6.95 7.14
CA TRP A 85 2.66 7.57 7.08
C TRP A 85 3.28 7.58 5.67
N MET A 86 2.87 6.66 4.80
CA MET A 86 3.43 6.56 3.45
C MET A 86 2.58 7.33 2.43
N SER A 87 3.03 8.55 2.09
CA SER A 87 2.45 9.35 1.00
C SER A 87 3.10 9.06 -0.35
N ALA A 88 2.34 9.23 -1.44
CA ALA A 88 2.85 9.15 -2.81
C ALA A 88 4.00 10.15 -3.06
N ALA A 89 3.92 11.34 -2.46
CA ALA A 89 4.97 12.34 -2.57
C ALA A 89 6.29 11.87 -1.92
N SER A 90 6.20 11.28 -0.72
CA SER A 90 7.37 10.72 -0.02
C SER A 90 8.00 9.58 -0.82
N PHE A 91 7.18 8.71 -1.43
CA PHE A 91 7.67 7.62 -2.26
C PHE A 91 8.37 8.10 -3.54
N ILE A 92 7.75 9.05 -4.26
CA ILE A 92 8.33 9.62 -5.48
C ILE A 92 9.59 10.42 -5.14
N GLY A 93 9.57 11.19 -4.06
CA GLY A 93 10.71 11.96 -3.58
C GLY A 93 11.91 11.08 -3.23
N LEU A 94 11.69 10.02 -2.45
CA LEU A 94 12.73 9.04 -2.14
C LEU A 94 13.30 8.40 -3.42
N THR A 95 12.42 7.98 -4.33
CA THR A 95 12.83 7.36 -5.61
C THR A 95 13.64 8.33 -6.46
N GLY A 96 13.23 9.60 -6.52
CA GLY A 96 13.93 10.66 -7.23
C GLY A 96 15.33 10.87 -6.68
N LEU A 97 15.46 10.98 -5.36
CA LEU A 97 16.76 11.10 -4.68
C LEU A 97 17.64 9.86 -4.92
N LEU A 98 17.08 8.65 -4.89
CA LEU A 98 17.84 7.43 -5.17
C LEU A 98 18.32 7.34 -6.62
N LEU A 99 17.53 7.83 -7.58
CA LEU A 99 17.93 7.87 -9.00
C LEU A 99 19.00 8.94 -9.26
N SER A 100 18.96 10.07 -8.55
CA SER A 100 19.91 11.17 -8.74
C SER A 100 21.20 11.02 -7.94
N GLU A 101 21.10 10.56 -6.69
CA GLU A 101 22.22 10.52 -5.73
C GLU A 101 22.70 9.10 -5.42
N GLY A 102 21.90 8.07 -5.70
CA GLY A 102 22.25 6.69 -5.38
C GLY A 102 22.06 6.32 -3.89
N LEU A 103 22.05 5.00 -3.62
CA LEU A 103 21.91 4.48 -2.25
C LEU A 103 23.24 4.54 -1.49
N LEU A 104 24.34 4.18 -2.16
CA LEU A 104 25.71 4.18 -1.66
C LEU A 104 26.57 5.05 -2.60
N GLY A 105 27.45 5.88 -2.03
CA GLY A 105 28.40 6.66 -2.80
C GLY A 105 29.38 5.73 -3.54
N ASN A 106 29.54 5.93 -4.84
CA ASN A 106 30.35 5.09 -5.72
C ASN A 106 31.79 5.61 -5.93
N GLY A 107 32.27 6.51 -5.06
CA GLY A 107 33.61 7.10 -5.13
C GLY A 107 33.76 8.24 -6.14
N GLU A 108 32.88 8.34 -7.14
CA GLU A 108 32.82 9.48 -8.08
C GLU A 108 31.80 10.54 -7.66
N HIS A 109 30.69 10.13 -7.04
CA HIS A 109 29.69 11.03 -6.46
C HIS A 109 29.66 10.87 -4.93
N ALA A 110 29.91 11.97 -4.21
CA ALA A 110 29.71 12.05 -2.76
C ALA A 110 28.20 12.17 -2.48
N GLY A 111 27.45 11.11 -2.75
CA GLY A 111 26.01 11.07 -2.61
C GLY A 111 25.61 9.65 -2.24
N GLY A 112 25.08 9.48 -1.05
CA GLY A 112 24.55 8.21 -0.60
C GLY A 112 23.61 8.52 0.53
N MET A 113 22.33 8.21 0.36
CA MET A 113 21.31 8.47 1.38
C MET A 113 21.53 7.70 2.70
N VAL A 114 22.62 6.91 2.78
CA VAL A 114 23.14 6.23 3.98
C VAL A 114 23.93 7.18 4.91
N TYR A 115 24.23 8.41 4.48
CA TYR A 115 24.83 9.43 5.35
C TYR A 115 23.81 10.32 6.11
N VAL A 116 22.53 9.93 6.13
CA VAL A 116 21.49 10.49 7.01
C VAL A 116 21.23 9.55 8.18
#